data_AF-A0AAW4TCN9-F1
#
_entry.id   AF-A0AAW4TCN9-F1
#
_cell.length_a   1.000
_cell.length_b   1.000
_cell.length_c   1.000
_cell.angle_alpha   90.00
_cell.angle_beta   90.00
_cell.angle_gamma   90.00
#
_symmetry.space_group_name_H-M   'P 1'
#
loop_
_entity.id
_entity.type
_entity.pdbx_description
1 polymer ?
#
loop_
_entity_poly.entity_id
_entity_poly.type
_entity_poly.pdbx_seq_one_letter_code
_entity_poly.pdbx_strand_id
1 'polypeptide(L)'
;MFTRLREDVATIRERDPAARSAWEVLTCYPGLHALVLHRFAHACWRAKRYWLARFVSQAGRFLTGIEIHPGATIGRRVFIDHGMGVVIGETAIIGDDCTIYQGVTLGGTSLTRGAKRHPTLEAGVIVGAGAKVLGGFTVGAGAKIGSNAVVVKPVPAGGTAVGNPARIVMPAQPKPQTERAAFSAYGITPNADDPMSLAIHGLIDHAAKESRRVDEIVAALERLGTHLETLQGADAARLDLRRLSAVLEGKTVERQT
;
A
#
# COMPACT_ATOMS: atom_id res chain seq x y z
N MET A 1 10.25 29.21 -16.62
CA MET A 1 10.97 28.60 -15.48
C MET A 1 10.54 29.23 -14.16
N PHE A 2 10.60 30.56 -14.02
CA PHE A 2 10.21 31.27 -12.79
C PHE A 2 8.77 31.06 -12.34
N THR A 3 7.79 31.01 -13.26
CA THR A 3 6.39 30.72 -12.92
C THR A 3 6.23 29.35 -12.26
N ARG A 4 6.93 28.32 -12.75
CA ARG A 4 6.88 26.97 -12.15
C ARG A 4 7.53 26.95 -10.77
N LEU A 5 8.66 27.63 -10.59
CA LEU A 5 9.31 27.70 -9.28
C LEU A 5 8.40 28.38 -8.24
N ARG A 6 7.69 29.45 -8.63
CA ARG A 6 6.70 30.10 -7.77
C ARG A 6 5.55 29.17 -7.41
N GLU A 7 5.03 28.41 -8.38
CA GLU A 7 3.99 27.40 -8.15
C GLU A 7 4.45 26.31 -7.19
N ASP A 8 5.68 25.79 -7.35
CA ASP A 8 6.21 24.74 -6.48
C ASP A 8 6.38 25.26 -5.04
N VAL A 9 6.95 26.46 -4.86
CA VAL A 9 7.09 27.09 -3.54
C VAL A 9 5.73 27.35 -2.89
N ALA A 10 4.74 27.83 -3.65
CA ALA A 10 3.39 28.04 -3.15
C ALA A 10 2.73 26.72 -2.72
N THR A 11 2.90 25.66 -3.51
CA THR A 11 2.36 24.32 -3.22
C THR A 11 2.96 23.75 -1.93
N ILE A 12 4.27 23.89 -1.74
CA ILE A 12 4.95 23.45 -0.51
C ILE A 12 4.37 24.18 0.69
N ARG A 13 4.22 25.51 0.63
CA ARG A 13 3.66 26.30 1.73
C ARG A 13 2.20 25.99 2.03
N GLU A 14 1.43 25.54 1.05
CA GLU A 14 0.03 25.14 1.23
C GLU A 14 -0.09 23.76 1.87
N ARG A 15 0.80 22.82 1.51
CA ARG A 15 0.69 21.40 1.90
C ARG A 15 1.55 21.02 3.11
N ASP A 16 2.61 21.76 3.40
CA ASP A 16 3.50 21.54 4.53
C ASP A 16 3.32 22.62 5.60
N PRO A 17 2.67 22.31 6.73
CA PRO A 17 2.53 23.22 7.86
C PRO A 17 3.85 23.70 8.47
N ALA A 18 4.97 22.99 8.23
CA ALA A 18 6.29 23.38 8.74
C ALA A 18 6.93 24.53 7.95
N ALA A 19 6.48 24.80 6.73
CA ALA A 19 7.06 25.80 5.84
C ALA A 19 6.71 27.24 6.30
N ARG A 20 7.64 27.92 6.99
CA ARG A 20 7.36 29.25 7.57
C ARG A 20 7.50 30.37 6.54
N SER A 21 8.42 30.24 5.60
CA SER A 21 8.71 31.28 4.61
C SER A 21 9.10 30.74 3.23
N ALA A 22 8.91 31.55 2.19
CA ALA A 22 9.37 31.19 0.84
C ALA A 22 10.90 31.06 0.75
N TRP A 23 11.64 31.81 1.57
CA TRP A 23 13.10 31.72 1.64
C TRP A 23 13.55 30.37 2.19
N GLU A 24 12.97 29.94 3.31
CA GLU A 24 13.20 28.62 3.89
C GLU A 24 12.88 27.50 2.89
N VAL A 25 11.75 27.61 2.19
CA VAL A 25 11.40 26.65 1.14
C VAL A 25 12.44 26.62 0.03
N LEU A 26 12.94 27.78 -0.39
CA LEU A 26 13.94 27.85 -1.44
C LEU A 26 15.31 27.29 -1.01
N THR A 27 15.70 27.45 0.25
CA THR A 27 17.05 27.07 0.72
C THR A 27 17.13 25.72 1.41
N CYS A 28 16.03 25.21 1.98
CA CYS A 28 16.05 24.08 2.90
C CYS A 28 15.20 22.88 2.45
N TYR A 29 14.47 22.96 1.31
CA TYR A 29 13.62 21.86 0.87
C TYR A 29 14.30 21.01 -0.22
N PRO A 30 14.83 19.81 0.12
CA PRO A 30 15.53 18.96 -0.83
C PRO A 30 14.63 18.48 -1.97
N GLY A 31 13.33 18.30 -1.71
CA GLY A 31 12.33 17.98 -2.73
C GLY A 31 12.27 19.02 -3.85
N LEU A 32 12.27 20.31 -3.49
CA LEU A 32 12.29 21.40 -4.45
C LEU A 32 13.59 21.41 -5.27
N HIS A 33 14.74 21.26 -4.59
CA HIS A 33 16.04 21.24 -5.24
C HIS A 33 16.16 20.07 -6.24
N ALA A 34 15.68 18.89 -5.87
CA ALA A 34 15.67 17.71 -6.74
C ALA A 34 14.82 17.93 -7.99
N LEU A 35 13.64 18.55 -7.87
CA LEU A 35 12.79 18.88 -9.01
C LEU A 35 13.45 19.90 -9.95
N VAL A 36 14.12 20.93 -9.40
CA VAL A 36 14.85 21.92 -10.21
C VAL A 36 16.01 21.26 -10.97
N LEU A 37 16.82 20.46 -10.29
CA LEU A 37 17.95 19.75 -10.91
C LEU A 37 17.47 18.72 -11.94
N HIS A 38 16.39 18.00 -11.64
CA HIS A 38 15.77 17.09 -12.61
C HIS A 38 15.31 17.82 -13.87
N ARG A 39 14.72 19.01 -13.76
CA ARG A 39 14.31 19.78 -14.96
C ARG A 39 15.50 20.12 -15.86
N PHE A 40 16.66 20.45 -15.27
CA PHE A 40 17.90 20.64 -16.03
C PHE A 40 18.40 19.32 -16.65
N ALA A 41 18.45 18.24 -15.86
CA ALA A 41 18.83 16.90 -16.33
C ALA A 41 17.93 16.42 -17.48
N HIS A 42 16.63 16.61 -17.36
CA HIS A 42 15.62 16.25 -18.35
C HIS A 42 15.77 17.07 -19.62
N ALA A 43 16.10 18.36 -19.52
CA ALA A 43 16.42 19.17 -20.70
C ALA A 43 17.66 18.64 -21.44
N CYS A 44 18.73 18.28 -20.71
CA CYS A 44 19.90 17.61 -21.30
C CYS A 44 19.54 16.27 -21.94
N TRP A 45 18.67 15.49 -21.29
CA TRP A 45 18.20 14.19 -21.79
C TRP A 45 17.45 14.33 -23.12
N ARG A 46 16.50 15.26 -23.20
CA ARG A 46 15.76 15.56 -24.44
C ARG A 46 16.68 16.10 -25.55
N ALA A 47 17.74 16.82 -25.19
CA ALA A 47 18.78 17.25 -26.12
C ALA A 47 19.77 16.13 -26.50
N LYS A 48 19.50 14.87 -26.12
CA LYS A 48 20.34 13.68 -26.36
C LYS A 48 21.74 13.75 -25.74
N ARG A 49 21.98 14.67 -24.78
CA ARG A 49 23.22 14.77 -24.01
C ARG A 49 23.16 13.85 -22.79
N TYR A 50 23.05 12.54 -23.04
CA TYR A 50 22.69 11.55 -22.02
C TYR A 50 23.68 11.47 -20.85
N TRP A 51 24.99 11.56 -21.13
CA TRP A 51 26.00 11.55 -20.07
C TRP A 51 25.82 12.75 -19.12
N LEU A 52 25.68 13.96 -19.67
CA LEU A 52 25.48 15.18 -18.87
C LEU A 52 24.18 15.10 -18.07
N ALA A 53 23.10 14.61 -18.70
CA ALA A 53 21.83 14.39 -18.02
C ALA A 53 21.98 13.43 -16.82
N ARG A 54 22.70 12.32 -16.98
CA ARG A 54 22.97 11.36 -15.91
C ARG A 54 23.87 11.96 -14.83
N PHE A 55 24.90 12.70 -15.20
CA PHE A 55 25.79 13.37 -14.25
C PHE A 55 25.01 14.36 -13.36
N VAL A 56 24.18 15.23 -13.96
CA VAL A 56 23.32 16.17 -13.21
C VAL A 56 22.36 15.43 -12.28
N SER A 57 21.73 14.36 -12.77
CA SER A 57 20.83 13.52 -11.95
C SER A 57 21.55 12.92 -10.75
N GLN A 58 22.79 12.46 -10.91
CA GLN A 58 23.60 11.92 -9.81
C GLN A 58 24.07 13.00 -8.84
N ALA A 59 24.45 14.18 -9.33
CA ALA A 59 24.75 15.32 -8.47
C ALA A 59 23.52 15.73 -7.64
N GLY A 60 22.33 15.75 -8.24
CA GLY A 60 21.08 15.99 -7.53
C GLY A 60 20.79 14.94 -6.47
N ARG A 61 20.99 13.66 -6.78
CA ARG A 61 20.89 12.56 -5.81
C ARG A 61 21.85 12.75 -4.64
N PHE A 62 23.10 13.11 -4.90
CA PHE A 62 24.09 13.32 -3.85
C PHE A 62 23.72 14.48 -2.92
N LEU A 63 23.20 15.58 -3.47
CA LEU A 63 22.83 16.76 -2.69
C LEU A 63 21.52 16.60 -1.90
N THR A 64 20.57 15.82 -2.41
CA THR A 64 19.19 15.78 -1.90
C THR A 64 18.75 14.45 -1.32
N GLY A 65 19.48 13.35 -1.62
CA GLY A 65 19.04 11.99 -1.31
C GLY A 65 17.90 11.47 -2.18
N ILE A 66 17.46 12.24 -3.20
CA ILE A 66 16.36 11.90 -4.11
C ILE A 66 16.94 11.52 -5.47
N GLU A 67 16.68 10.29 -5.92
CA GLU A 67 17.11 9.82 -7.23
C GLU A 67 15.97 9.94 -8.25
N ILE A 68 16.16 10.82 -9.25
CA ILE A 68 15.22 10.98 -10.36
C ILE A 68 15.95 10.73 -11.67
N HIS A 69 15.55 9.70 -12.41
CA HIS A 69 16.11 9.44 -13.72
C HIS A 69 15.78 10.61 -14.68
N PRO A 70 16.73 11.09 -15.52
CA PRO A 70 16.48 12.21 -16.43
C PRO A 70 15.36 11.96 -17.44
N GLY A 71 15.12 10.70 -17.81
CA GLY A 71 14.04 10.30 -18.70
C GLY A 71 12.63 10.37 -18.10
N ALA A 72 12.50 10.47 -16.77
CA ALA A 72 11.20 10.55 -16.12
C ALA A 72 10.46 11.83 -16.56
N THR A 73 9.14 11.75 -16.62
CA THR A 73 8.28 12.90 -16.93
C THR A 73 7.57 13.35 -15.66
N ILE A 74 7.72 14.62 -15.29
CA ILE A 74 7.15 15.19 -14.07
C ILE A 74 6.28 16.40 -14.43
N GLY A 75 5.05 16.37 -13.95
CA GLY A 75 4.05 17.44 -14.07
C GLY A 75 4.37 18.68 -13.23
N ARG A 76 3.35 19.50 -13.03
CA ARG A 76 3.39 20.75 -12.26
C ARG A 76 2.98 20.50 -10.81
N ARG A 77 3.53 21.30 -9.89
CA ARG A 77 3.14 21.27 -8.46
C ARG A 77 3.26 19.89 -7.83
N VAL A 78 4.22 19.10 -8.32
CA VAL A 78 4.60 17.84 -7.68
C VAL A 78 5.33 18.19 -6.40
N PHE A 79 4.86 17.65 -5.29
CA PHE A 79 5.44 17.88 -3.98
C PHE A 79 6.20 16.62 -3.54
N ILE A 80 7.52 16.73 -3.36
CA ILE A 80 8.33 15.66 -2.76
C ILE A 80 8.63 16.08 -1.33
N ASP A 81 7.93 15.48 -0.38
CA ASP A 81 8.04 15.81 1.03
C ASP A 81 9.06 14.91 1.74
N HIS A 82 9.93 15.51 2.55
CA HIS A 82 11.14 14.94 3.16
C HIS A 82 12.17 14.35 2.15
N GLY A 83 11.71 13.56 1.18
CA GLY A 83 12.42 13.18 -0.05
C GLY A 83 13.52 12.14 0.09
N MET A 84 14.14 11.98 1.26
CA MET A 84 15.24 11.04 1.44
C MET A 84 14.86 9.62 0.96
N GLY A 85 15.68 9.02 0.09
CA GLY A 85 15.48 7.66 -0.40
C GLY A 85 14.36 7.51 -1.44
N VAL A 86 13.81 8.61 -1.99
CA VAL A 86 12.90 8.55 -3.13
C VAL A 86 13.66 8.12 -4.39
N VAL A 87 13.10 7.16 -5.13
CA VAL A 87 13.68 6.64 -6.38
C VAL A 87 12.61 6.65 -7.48
N ILE A 88 12.84 7.43 -8.54
CA ILE A 88 11.94 7.58 -9.69
C ILE A 88 12.65 7.12 -10.96
N GLY A 89 12.15 6.02 -11.55
CA GLY A 89 12.80 5.40 -12.69
C GLY A 89 12.53 6.04 -14.05
N GLU A 90 13.24 5.57 -15.07
CA GLU A 90 13.37 6.20 -16.40
C GLU A 90 12.05 6.48 -17.11
N THR A 91 11.12 5.53 -17.10
CA THR A 91 9.86 5.63 -17.86
C THR A 91 8.68 6.03 -16.98
N ALA A 92 8.96 6.54 -15.77
CA ALA A 92 7.93 7.00 -14.86
C ALA A 92 7.30 8.29 -15.40
N ILE A 93 5.98 8.38 -15.24
CA ILE A 93 5.21 9.58 -15.57
C ILE A 93 4.48 9.99 -14.29
N ILE A 94 4.70 11.20 -13.82
CA ILE A 94 4.06 11.76 -12.62
C ILE A 94 3.22 12.96 -13.07
N GLY A 95 1.92 12.87 -12.87
CA GLY A 95 0.96 13.92 -13.18
C GLY A 95 1.08 15.14 -12.27
N ASP A 96 0.25 16.14 -12.57
CA ASP A 96 0.19 17.38 -11.79
C ASP A 96 -0.31 17.12 -10.36
N ASP A 97 0.10 17.96 -9.42
CA ASP A 97 -0.39 17.95 -8.03
C ASP A 97 -0.11 16.66 -7.23
N CYS A 98 0.70 15.73 -7.75
CA CYS A 98 1.09 14.54 -7.01
C CYS A 98 1.91 14.88 -5.77
N THR A 99 1.76 14.08 -4.70
CA THR A 99 2.59 14.17 -3.50
C THR A 99 3.33 12.86 -3.28
N ILE A 100 4.64 12.92 -3.05
CA ILE A 100 5.52 11.77 -2.87
C ILE A 100 6.31 11.96 -1.58
N TYR A 101 6.16 11.02 -0.65
CA TYR A 101 6.89 11.03 0.62
C TYR A 101 8.25 10.33 0.53
N GLN A 102 9.06 10.44 1.59
CA GLN A 102 10.36 9.78 1.72
C GLN A 102 10.30 8.26 1.48
N GLY A 103 11.39 7.68 0.98
CA GLY A 103 11.55 6.23 0.79
C GLY A 103 10.68 5.60 -0.29
N VAL A 104 9.94 6.41 -1.07
CA VAL A 104 9.10 5.91 -2.16
C VAL A 104 9.93 5.40 -3.33
N THR A 105 9.49 4.30 -3.95
CA THR A 105 10.08 3.81 -5.20
C THR A 105 9.02 3.71 -6.29
N LEU A 106 9.23 4.41 -7.41
CA LEU A 106 8.51 4.24 -8.66
C LEU A 106 9.39 3.40 -9.60
N GLY A 107 9.29 2.08 -9.41
CA GLY A 107 10.23 1.09 -9.92
C GLY A 107 9.75 0.34 -11.15
N GLY A 108 10.70 -0.27 -11.86
CA GLY A 108 10.45 -1.11 -13.03
C GLY A 108 10.44 -2.59 -12.71
N THR A 109 9.62 -3.38 -13.41
CA THR A 109 9.60 -4.86 -13.27
C THR A 109 10.11 -5.59 -14.52
N SER A 110 10.20 -4.90 -15.67
CA SER A 110 10.70 -5.47 -16.92
C SER A 110 12.17 -5.14 -17.16
N LEU A 111 12.91 -6.09 -17.73
CA LEU A 111 14.31 -5.92 -18.17
C LEU A 111 14.42 -5.42 -19.62
N THR A 112 13.31 -5.32 -20.35
CA THR A 112 13.31 -4.86 -21.74
C THR A 112 13.65 -3.38 -21.82
N ARG A 113 14.80 -3.07 -22.43
CA ARG A 113 15.25 -1.70 -22.63
C ARG A 113 14.29 -0.95 -23.55
N GLY A 114 13.95 0.29 -23.18
CA GLY A 114 13.10 1.17 -23.99
C GLY A 114 11.60 0.95 -23.83
N ALA A 115 11.15 -0.15 -23.22
CA ALA A 115 9.74 -0.38 -22.93
C ALA A 115 9.26 0.40 -21.69
N LYS A 116 7.97 0.75 -21.68
CA LYS A 116 7.30 1.29 -20.49
C LYS A 116 7.33 0.21 -19.39
N ARG A 117 7.94 0.54 -18.26
CA ARG A 117 8.18 -0.40 -17.15
C ARG A 117 7.98 0.20 -15.77
N HIS A 118 7.98 1.52 -15.66
CA HIS A 118 7.73 2.27 -14.44
C HIS A 118 6.30 2.83 -14.44
N PRO A 119 5.73 3.15 -13.27
CA PRO A 119 4.33 3.53 -13.18
C PRO A 119 4.02 4.87 -13.85
N THR A 120 2.74 5.07 -14.14
CA THR A 120 2.13 6.37 -14.43
C THR A 120 1.27 6.76 -13.25
N LEU A 121 1.56 7.89 -12.61
CA LEU A 121 0.70 8.49 -11.60
C LEU A 121 -0.11 9.59 -12.28
N GLU A 122 -1.43 9.51 -12.24
CA GLU A 122 -2.31 10.59 -12.72
C GLU A 122 -2.35 11.76 -11.72
N ALA A 123 -3.10 12.81 -12.05
CA ALA A 123 -3.12 14.04 -11.27
C ALA A 123 -3.60 13.82 -9.83
N GLY A 124 -2.95 14.48 -8.87
CA GLY A 124 -3.35 14.49 -7.46
C GLY A 124 -3.09 13.18 -6.71
N VAL A 125 -2.33 12.23 -7.28
CA VAL A 125 -1.99 10.98 -6.59
C VAL A 125 -1.08 11.27 -5.39
N ILE A 126 -1.38 10.63 -4.26
CA ILE A 126 -0.56 10.72 -3.03
C ILE A 126 0.11 9.37 -2.80
N VAL A 127 1.45 9.37 -2.69
CA VAL A 127 2.24 8.17 -2.45
C VAL A 127 2.90 8.27 -1.07
N GLY A 128 2.37 7.51 -0.12
CA GLY A 128 2.79 7.49 1.28
C GLY A 128 4.23 7.01 1.48
N ALA A 129 4.79 7.32 2.65
CA ALA A 129 6.20 7.09 2.95
C ALA A 129 6.58 5.60 2.81
N GLY A 130 7.72 5.33 2.19
CA GLY A 130 8.24 3.97 2.02
C GLY A 130 7.50 3.10 1.00
N ALA A 131 6.44 3.59 0.35
CA ALA A 131 5.68 2.79 -0.60
C ALA A 131 6.50 2.39 -1.85
N LYS A 132 6.18 1.24 -2.43
CA LYS A 132 6.81 0.69 -3.64
C LYS A 132 5.73 0.50 -4.70
N VAL A 133 5.80 1.28 -5.79
CA VAL A 133 4.90 1.14 -6.95
C VAL A 133 5.73 0.59 -8.11
N LEU A 134 5.51 -0.68 -8.44
CA LEU A 134 6.42 -1.46 -9.27
C LEU A 134 5.70 -1.98 -10.53
N GLY A 135 6.05 -1.42 -11.69
CA GLY A 135 5.53 -1.87 -12.99
C GLY A 135 4.97 -0.76 -13.86
N GLY A 136 4.77 -1.07 -15.14
CA GLY A 136 4.34 -0.14 -16.19
C GLY A 136 2.84 0.08 -16.26
N PHE A 137 2.17 0.31 -15.12
CA PHE A 137 0.72 0.52 -15.05
C PHE A 137 0.34 1.91 -14.52
N THR A 138 -0.94 2.24 -14.60
CA THR A 138 -1.49 3.53 -14.15
C THR A 138 -2.06 3.45 -12.73
N VAL A 139 -1.77 4.47 -11.93
CA VAL A 139 -2.43 4.81 -10.67
C VAL A 139 -3.33 6.01 -10.96
N GLY A 140 -4.64 5.81 -10.85
CA GLY A 140 -5.65 6.77 -11.29
C GLY A 140 -5.69 8.06 -10.49
N ALA A 141 -6.31 9.10 -11.05
CA ALA A 141 -6.34 10.44 -10.48
C ALA A 141 -6.87 10.46 -9.04
N GLY A 142 -6.21 11.22 -8.17
CA GLY A 142 -6.57 11.35 -6.75
C GLY A 142 -6.45 10.06 -5.92
N ALA A 143 -5.89 8.99 -6.48
CA ALA A 143 -5.66 7.76 -5.73
C ALA A 143 -4.60 7.97 -4.64
N LYS A 144 -4.69 7.14 -3.59
CA LYS A 144 -3.81 7.19 -2.42
C LYS A 144 -3.09 5.86 -2.27
N ILE A 145 -1.78 5.90 -2.17
CA ILE A 145 -0.98 4.73 -1.85
C ILE A 145 -0.54 4.86 -0.39
N GLY A 146 -0.93 3.91 0.45
CA GLY A 146 -0.57 3.91 1.86
C GLY A 146 0.93 3.75 2.08
N SER A 147 1.40 4.24 3.23
CA SER A 147 2.80 4.07 3.64
C SER A 147 3.20 2.59 3.65
N ASN A 148 4.41 2.30 3.19
CA ASN A 148 4.98 0.96 3.03
C ASN A 148 4.16 -0.02 2.17
N ALA A 149 3.14 0.45 1.43
CA ALA A 149 2.39 -0.42 0.54
C ALA A 149 3.25 -0.89 -0.64
N VAL A 150 3.04 -2.13 -1.11
CA VAL A 150 3.70 -2.69 -2.29
C VAL A 150 2.67 -2.89 -3.39
N VAL A 151 2.62 -1.95 -4.32
CA VAL A 151 1.63 -1.87 -5.39
C VAL A 151 2.20 -2.45 -6.67
N VAL A 152 1.60 -3.55 -7.13
CA VAL A 152 2.02 -4.29 -8.33
C VAL A 152 0.91 -4.42 -9.38
N LYS A 153 -0.22 -3.72 -9.16
CA LYS A 153 -1.41 -3.72 -10.04
C LYS A 153 -1.98 -2.30 -10.14
N PRO A 154 -2.72 -1.97 -11.23
CA PRO A 154 -3.40 -0.68 -11.37
C PRO A 154 -4.28 -0.34 -10.17
N VAL A 155 -4.34 0.95 -9.83
CA VAL A 155 -5.23 1.48 -8.78
C VAL A 155 -6.24 2.43 -9.44
N PRO A 156 -7.55 2.24 -9.25
CA PRO A 156 -8.56 3.11 -9.85
C PRO A 156 -8.50 4.53 -9.27
N ALA A 157 -9.05 5.49 -10.00
CA ALA A 157 -9.16 6.88 -9.55
C ALA A 157 -9.89 6.97 -8.20
N GLY A 158 -9.36 7.80 -7.29
CA GLY A 158 -9.85 7.96 -5.91
C GLY A 158 -9.69 6.72 -5.01
N GLY A 159 -9.17 5.61 -5.52
CA GLY A 159 -8.92 4.39 -4.75
C GLY A 159 -7.76 4.53 -3.78
N THR A 160 -7.81 3.77 -2.68
CA THR A 160 -6.72 3.72 -1.69
C THR A 160 -6.07 2.34 -1.73
N ALA A 161 -4.77 2.23 -1.97
CA ALA A 161 -4.05 0.96 -2.00
C ALA A 161 -3.15 0.83 -0.76
N VAL A 162 -3.36 -0.21 0.05
CA VAL A 162 -2.64 -0.42 1.33
C VAL A 162 -2.14 -1.86 1.47
N GLY A 163 -1.07 -2.06 2.24
CA GLY A 163 -0.52 -3.38 2.55
C GLY A 163 0.53 -3.90 1.56
N ASN A 164 1.07 -5.08 1.86
CA ASN A 164 2.08 -5.77 1.05
C ASN A 164 1.71 -7.26 0.89
N PRO A 165 1.32 -7.73 -0.31
CA PRO A 165 1.01 -6.94 -1.51
C PRO A 165 -0.22 -6.05 -1.30
N ALA A 166 -0.29 -4.92 -1.99
CA ALA A 166 -1.33 -3.93 -1.78
C ALA A 166 -2.72 -4.43 -2.20
N ARG A 167 -3.72 -4.11 -1.38
CA ARG A 167 -5.14 -4.30 -1.68
C ARG A 167 -5.81 -2.94 -1.85
N ILE A 168 -6.79 -2.89 -2.75
CA ILE A 168 -7.52 -1.66 -3.07
C ILE A 168 -8.74 -1.56 -2.15
N VAL A 169 -8.83 -0.46 -1.43
CA VAL A 169 -9.97 -0.03 -0.63
C VAL A 169 -10.62 1.13 -1.38
N MET A 170 -11.90 0.99 -1.71
CA MET A 170 -12.69 2.08 -2.30
C MET A 170 -13.36 2.87 -1.16
N PRO A 171 -13.47 4.21 -1.26
CA PRO A 171 -14.25 4.97 -0.29
C PRO A 171 -15.71 4.52 -0.31
N ALA A 172 -16.32 4.42 0.88
CA ALA A 172 -17.68 3.89 1.07
C ALA A 172 -18.77 4.69 0.32
N GLN A 173 -18.53 5.98 0.04
CA GLN A 173 -19.35 6.80 -0.85
C GLN A 173 -18.54 7.89 -1.56
N PRO A 174 -18.86 8.24 -2.81
CA PRO A 174 -18.31 9.43 -3.45
C PRO A 174 -18.84 10.68 -2.74
N LYS A 175 -18.00 11.35 -1.94
CA LYS A 175 -18.35 12.65 -1.37
C LYS A 175 -18.45 13.69 -2.50
N PRO A 176 -19.47 14.56 -2.50
CA PRO A 176 -19.61 15.62 -3.50
C PRO A 176 -18.38 16.55 -3.49
N GLN A 177 -17.91 16.91 -4.69
CA GLN A 177 -16.66 17.66 -4.97
C GLN A 177 -16.70 19.14 -4.55
N THR A 178 -17.54 19.54 -3.60
CA THR A 178 -17.81 20.95 -3.27
C THR A 178 -16.87 21.56 -2.24
N GLU A 179 -16.09 20.76 -1.52
CA GLU A 179 -15.03 21.27 -0.65
C GLU A 179 -13.69 20.94 -1.29
N ARG A 180 -12.77 21.92 -1.35
CA ARG A 180 -11.36 21.66 -1.72
C ARG A 180 -10.91 20.43 -0.94
N ALA A 181 -10.66 19.33 -1.65
CA ALA A 181 -10.32 18.06 -1.02
C ALA A 181 -9.13 18.30 -0.06
N ALA A 182 -9.40 18.22 1.24
CA ALA A 182 -8.38 18.48 2.25
C ALA A 182 -7.19 17.55 1.99
N PHE A 183 -5.98 18.12 2.04
CA PHE A 183 -4.75 17.37 1.81
C PHE A 183 -4.67 16.16 2.76
N SER A 184 -4.48 14.98 2.18
CA SER A 184 -4.50 13.70 2.91
C SER A 184 -3.06 13.27 3.18
N ALA A 185 -2.52 13.71 4.32
CA ALA A 185 -1.16 13.39 4.72
C ALA A 185 -0.93 11.87 4.72
N TYR A 186 0.20 11.44 4.15
CA TYR A 186 0.61 10.04 4.04
C TYR A 186 -0.40 9.11 3.33
N GLY A 187 -1.35 9.66 2.58
CA GLY A 187 -2.38 8.86 1.87
C GLY A 187 -3.39 8.20 2.81
N ILE A 188 -3.48 8.63 4.07
CA ILE A 188 -4.40 8.07 5.06
C ILE A 188 -5.76 8.77 4.95
N THR A 189 -6.82 7.99 4.76
CA THR A 189 -8.21 8.44 4.87
C THR A 189 -8.69 8.26 6.32
N PRO A 190 -9.15 9.32 7.00
CA PRO A 190 -9.79 9.18 8.31
C PRO A 190 -11.00 8.24 8.18
N ASN A 191 -11.09 7.23 9.07
CA ASN A 191 -12.14 6.21 9.12
C ASN A 191 -12.17 5.21 7.95
N ALA A 192 -11.04 4.95 7.27
CA ALA A 192 -10.92 3.74 6.47
C ALA A 192 -10.58 2.56 7.37
N ASP A 193 -11.48 1.57 7.45
CA ASP A 193 -11.22 0.34 8.21
C ASP A 193 -9.96 -0.35 7.66
N ASP A 194 -8.98 -0.58 8.54
CA ASP A 194 -7.77 -1.33 8.19
C ASP A 194 -8.17 -2.76 7.78
N PRO A 195 -7.86 -3.21 6.55
CA PRO A 195 -8.19 -4.55 6.11
C PRO A 195 -7.57 -5.65 7.00
N MET A 196 -6.45 -5.37 7.69
CA MET A 196 -5.90 -6.31 8.67
C MET A 196 -6.77 -6.40 9.93
N SER A 197 -7.26 -5.28 10.45
CA SER A 197 -8.24 -5.28 11.55
C SER A 197 -9.50 -6.03 11.17
N LEU A 198 -10.04 -5.82 9.96
CA LEU A 198 -11.22 -6.54 9.47
C LEU A 198 -10.97 -8.07 9.39
N ALA A 199 -9.79 -8.48 8.90
CA ALA A 199 -9.42 -9.89 8.84
C ALA A 199 -9.27 -10.52 10.23
N ILE A 200 -8.66 -9.79 11.18
CA ILE A 200 -8.50 -10.24 12.57
C ILE A 200 -9.88 -10.38 13.25
N HIS A 201 -10.77 -9.39 13.09
CA HIS A 201 -12.14 -9.49 13.61
C HIS A 201 -12.88 -10.69 13.01
N GLY A 202 -12.77 -10.91 11.69
CA GLY A 202 -13.34 -12.08 11.03
C GLY A 202 -12.80 -13.41 11.57
N LEU A 203 -11.51 -13.49 11.90
CA LEU A 203 -10.89 -14.68 12.52
C LEU A 203 -11.39 -14.88 13.96
N ILE A 204 -11.51 -13.82 14.75
CA ILE A 204 -12.04 -13.89 16.13
C ILE A 204 -13.49 -14.38 16.11
N ASP A 205 -14.32 -13.85 15.21
CA ASP A 205 -15.71 -14.27 15.06
C ASP A 205 -15.82 -15.73 14.62
N HIS A 206 -14.94 -16.16 13.71
CA HIS A 206 -14.88 -17.55 13.28
C HIS A 206 -14.50 -18.49 14.43
N ALA A 207 -13.45 -18.16 15.18
CA ALA A 207 -13.01 -18.94 16.35
C ALA A 207 -14.10 -19.01 17.43
N ALA A 208 -14.80 -17.90 17.70
CA ALA A 208 -15.92 -17.88 18.64
C ALA A 208 -17.13 -18.72 18.15
N LYS A 209 -17.30 -18.87 16.84
CA LYS A 209 -18.33 -19.72 16.24
C LYS A 209 -17.93 -21.20 16.28
N GLU A 210 -16.67 -21.52 16.03
CA GLU A 210 -16.13 -22.87 16.16
C GLU A 210 -16.20 -23.36 17.61
N SER A 211 -15.80 -22.53 18.60
CA SER A 211 -15.86 -22.89 20.02
C SER A 211 -17.29 -23.24 20.45
N ARG A 212 -18.28 -22.43 20.04
CA ARG A 212 -19.70 -22.73 20.30
C ARG A 212 -20.14 -24.06 19.69
N ARG A 213 -19.66 -24.38 18.49
CA ARG A 213 -20.00 -25.62 17.79
C ARG A 213 -19.38 -26.84 18.48
N VAL A 214 -18.17 -26.70 19.03
CA VAL A 214 -17.54 -27.73 19.86
C VAL A 214 -18.35 -27.95 21.14
N ASP A 215 -18.76 -26.89 21.83
CA ASP A 215 -19.60 -27.00 23.03
C ASP A 215 -20.94 -27.70 22.75
N GLU A 216 -21.59 -27.37 21.62
CA GLU A 216 -22.82 -28.03 21.18
C GLU A 216 -22.61 -29.53 20.91
N ILE A 217 -21.49 -29.91 20.27
CA ILE A 217 -21.14 -31.31 20.02
C ILE A 217 -20.87 -32.05 21.33
N VAL A 218 -20.11 -31.44 22.25
CA VAL A 218 -19.83 -32.02 23.57
C VAL A 218 -21.13 -32.25 24.33
N ALA A 219 -22.02 -31.26 24.39
CA ALA A 219 -23.32 -31.40 25.04
C ALA A 219 -24.20 -32.49 24.38
N ALA A 220 -24.16 -32.62 23.05
CA ALA A 220 -24.88 -33.68 22.35
C ALA A 220 -24.31 -35.07 22.67
N LEU A 221 -22.98 -35.21 22.74
CA LEU A 221 -22.31 -36.45 23.12
C LEU A 221 -22.59 -36.85 24.57
N GLU A 222 -22.62 -35.91 25.51
CA GLU A 222 -23.00 -36.15 26.90
C GLU A 222 -24.45 -36.65 27.03
N ARG A 223 -25.39 -36.02 26.30
CA ARG A 223 -26.79 -36.48 26.23
C ARG A 223 -26.91 -37.88 25.63
N LEU A 224 -26.13 -38.17 24.59
CA LEU A 224 -26.12 -39.51 23.97
C LEU A 224 -25.56 -40.56 24.95
N GLY A 225 -24.48 -40.23 25.67
CA GLY A 225 -23.85 -41.09 26.68
C GLY A 225 -24.81 -41.42 27.82
N THR A 226 -25.46 -40.41 28.40
CA THR A 226 -26.47 -40.62 29.45
C THR A 226 -27.65 -41.48 28.97
N HIS A 227 -28.10 -41.30 27.72
CA HIS A 227 -29.16 -42.12 27.14
C HIS A 227 -28.73 -43.59 26.95
N LEU A 228 -27.50 -43.83 26.48
CA LEU A 228 -26.95 -45.18 26.33
C LEU A 228 -26.77 -45.89 27.68
N GLU A 229 -26.33 -45.18 28.72
CA GLU A 229 -26.25 -45.71 30.07
C GLU A 229 -27.62 -46.14 30.62
N THR A 230 -28.67 -45.38 30.32
CA THR A 230 -30.06 -45.72 30.75
C THR A 230 -30.66 -46.92 30.01
N LEU A 231 -30.23 -47.20 28.77
CA LEU A 231 -30.81 -48.27 27.95
C LEU A 231 -30.21 -49.66 28.19
N GLN A 232 -28.98 -49.76 28.73
CA GLN A 232 -28.26 -51.05 28.76
C GLN A 232 -27.63 -51.46 30.10
N GLY A 233 -27.83 -50.73 31.20
CA GLY A 233 -27.30 -51.15 32.51
C GLY A 233 -25.77 -51.24 32.51
N ALA A 234 -25.10 -50.08 32.59
CA ALA A 234 -23.67 -49.85 32.90
C ALA A 234 -22.54 -50.58 32.10
N ASP A 235 -22.69 -51.83 31.68
CA ASP A 235 -21.60 -52.64 31.12
C ASP A 235 -21.46 -52.55 29.59
N ALA A 236 -22.56 -52.46 28.85
CA ALA A 236 -22.50 -52.39 27.38
C ALA A 236 -22.13 -50.99 26.85
N ALA A 237 -22.60 -49.92 27.51
CA ALA A 237 -22.24 -48.54 27.17
C ALA A 237 -20.72 -48.26 27.33
N ARG A 238 -20.09 -48.88 28.34
CA ARG A 238 -18.62 -48.86 28.52
C ARG A 238 -17.87 -49.54 27.38
N LEU A 239 -18.45 -50.59 26.78
CA LEU A 239 -17.85 -51.32 25.68
C LEU A 239 -17.87 -50.48 24.39
N ASP A 240 -18.97 -49.80 24.09
CA ASP A 240 -19.11 -48.98 22.88
C ASP A 240 -18.33 -47.65 22.94
N LEU A 241 -18.22 -47.00 24.11
CA LEU A 241 -17.35 -45.83 24.28
C LEU A 241 -15.87 -46.18 24.10
N ARG A 242 -15.43 -47.35 24.58
CA ARG A 242 -14.07 -47.86 24.32
C ARG A 242 -13.82 -48.16 22.85
N ARG A 243 -14.84 -48.67 22.13
CA ARG A 243 -14.75 -48.85 20.67
C ARG A 243 -14.66 -47.52 19.93
N LEU A 244 -15.46 -46.53 20.32
CA LEU A 244 -15.42 -45.20 19.71
C LEU A 244 -14.06 -44.52 19.94
N SER A 245 -13.52 -44.61 21.16
CA SER A 245 -12.17 -44.12 21.49
C SER A 245 -11.07 -44.82 20.70
N ALA A 246 -11.16 -46.15 20.53
CA ALA A 246 -10.20 -46.92 19.74
C ALA A 246 -10.23 -46.55 18.24
N VAL A 247 -11.43 -46.28 17.69
CA VAL A 247 -11.60 -45.84 16.30
C VAL A 247 -11.05 -44.43 16.10
N LEU A 248 -11.26 -43.52 17.05
CA LEU A 248 -10.69 -42.16 17.01
C LEU A 248 -9.16 -42.15 17.16
N GLU A 249 -8.59 -43.12 17.88
CA GLU A 249 -7.14 -43.37 17.95
C GLU A 249 -6.57 -44.14 16.74
N GLY A 250 -7.41 -44.52 15.76
CA GLY A 250 -6.98 -45.23 14.55
C GLY A 250 -6.67 -46.72 14.74
N LYS A 251 -7.13 -47.36 15.83
CA LYS A 251 -6.96 -48.80 16.09
C LYS A 251 -8.21 -49.57 15.66
N THR A 252 -8.05 -50.60 14.84
CA THR A 252 -9.12 -51.50 14.39
C THR A 252 -9.64 -52.36 15.54
N VAL A 253 -10.94 -52.34 15.79
CA VAL A 253 -11.62 -53.17 16.79
C VAL A 253 -12.01 -54.50 16.15
N GLU A 254 -11.38 -55.60 16.56
CA GLU A 254 -11.79 -56.96 16.17
C GLU A 254 -13.12 -57.37 16.86
N ARG A 255 -14.04 -57.93 16.07
CA ARG A 255 -15.27 -58.56 16.58
C ARG A 255 -14.94 -59.94 17.12
N GLN A 256 -15.11 -60.16 18.42
CA GLN A 256 -15.28 -61.51 18.95
C GLN A 256 -16.77 -61.87 18.92
N THR A 257 -17.06 -63.02 18.31
CA THR A 257 -18.35 -63.70 18.17
C THR A 257 -18.90 -64.20 19.49
#